data_AF-A0A2X0ZZF1-F1
#
_entry.id   AF-A0A2X0ZZF1-F1
#
_cell.length_a   1.000
_cell.length_b   1.000
_cell.length_c   1.000
_cell.angle_alpha   90.00
_cell.angle_beta   90.00
_cell.angle_gamma   90.00
#
_symmetry.space_group_name_H-M   'P 1'
#
loop_
_entity.id
_entity.type
_entity.pdbx_description
1 polymer ?
#
loop_
_entity_poly.entity_id
_entity_poly.type
_entity_poly.pdbx_seq_one_letter_code
_entity_poly.pdbx_strand_id
1 'polypeptide(L)'
;MEKTRKKTTSLMVLILIAASVGIFIILPMYQTNSTSDNGSPLTNEEKLEQTLKAMEGVGKVKVYFYYGEMTDDQNANKLFSQYFRGTEQGTKNVTGMLVVSEGASDIFVKNEIRAVVSQVMQLPIHRIIIVPMENKEEK
;
A
#
# COMPACT_ATOMS: atom_id res chain seq x y z
N MET A 1 68.56 -41.99 -16.81
CA MET A 1 67.41 -41.80 -15.90
C MET A 1 67.10 -40.32 -15.86
N GLU A 2 66.04 -39.89 -16.56
CA GLU A 2 65.62 -38.48 -16.62
C GLU A 2 64.19 -38.31 -16.07
N LYS A 3 63.99 -37.15 -15.45
CA LYS A 3 62.96 -36.73 -14.50
C LYS A 3 61.52 -36.78 -15.03
N THR A 4 60.56 -37.10 -14.15
CA THR A 4 59.23 -36.47 -14.18
C THR A 4 58.60 -36.37 -12.77
N ARG A 5 58.72 -35.21 -12.11
CA ARG A 5 57.96 -34.86 -10.89
C ARG A 5 57.21 -33.55 -11.11
N LYS A 6 56.09 -33.58 -11.85
CA LYS A 6 55.15 -32.44 -12.04
C LYS A 6 53.71 -32.88 -12.36
N LYS A 7 53.18 -33.95 -11.76
CA LYS A 7 51.78 -34.38 -12.02
C LYS A 7 50.78 -34.03 -10.90
N THR A 8 51.24 -33.70 -9.70
CA THR A 8 50.34 -33.51 -8.54
C THR A 8 49.79 -32.08 -8.44
N THR A 9 50.56 -31.06 -8.80
CA THR A 9 50.11 -29.66 -8.74
C THR A 9 49.08 -29.31 -9.82
N SER A 10 49.22 -29.89 -11.02
CA SER A 10 48.27 -29.67 -12.12
C SER A 10 46.89 -30.26 -11.84
N LEU A 11 46.81 -31.40 -11.15
CA LEU A 11 45.55 -32.05 -10.81
C LEU A 11 44.83 -31.33 -9.65
N MET A 12 45.60 -30.77 -8.70
CA MET A 12 45.05 -30.00 -7.59
C MET A 12 44.46 -28.65 -8.05
N VAL A 13 45.09 -27.98 -9.01
CA VAL A 13 44.55 -26.74 -9.62
C VAL A 13 43.27 -27.00 -10.43
N LEU A 14 43.19 -28.14 -11.13
CA LEU A 14 42.00 -28.51 -11.91
C LEU A 14 40.78 -28.76 -11.02
N ILE A 15 40.97 -29.38 -9.84
CA ILE A 15 39.90 -29.62 -8.85
C ILE A 15 39.40 -28.30 -8.24
N LEU A 16 40.31 -27.36 -7.95
CA LEU A 16 39.94 -26.05 -7.39
C LEU A 16 39.13 -25.20 -8.38
N ILE A 17 39.45 -25.26 -9.67
CA ILE A 17 38.68 -24.56 -10.71
C ILE A 17 37.28 -25.17 -10.85
N ALA A 18 37.15 -26.50 -10.89
CA ALA A 18 35.85 -27.17 -10.97
C ALA A 18 34.93 -26.88 -9.77
N ALA A 19 35.50 -26.80 -8.55
CA ALA A 19 34.75 -26.43 -7.34
C ALA A 19 34.25 -24.97 -7.36
N SER A 20 35.04 -24.05 -7.92
CA SER A 20 34.66 -22.63 -8.02
C SER A 20 33.53 -22.36 -9.03
N VAL A 21 33.49 -23.11 -10.14
CA VAL A 21 32.43 -22.99 -11.15
C VAL A 21 31.11 -23.62 -10.66
N GLY A 22 31.19 -24.71 -9.90
CA GLY A 22 30.02 -25.32 -9.26
C GLY A 22 29.29 -24.37 -8.31
N ILE A 23 30.02 -23.61 -7.50
CA ILE A 23 29.42 -22.66 -6.55
C ILE A 23 28.69 -21.52 -7.28
N PHE A 24 29.19 -21.05 -8.42
CA PHE A 24 28.56 -19.99 -9.21
C PHE A 24 27.24 -20.40 -9.88
N ILE A 25 27.06 -21.67 -10.23
CA ILE A 25 25.83 -22.17 -10.88
C ILE A 25 24.71 -22.40 -9.86
N ILE A 26 25.05 -22.73 -8.60
CA ILE A 26 24.05 -23.08 -7.58
C ILE A 26 23.63 -21.85 -6.75
N LEU A 27 24.46 -20.81 -6.65
CA LEU A 27 24.16 -19.59 -5.89
C LEU A 27 22.92 -18.79 -6.37
N PRO A 28 22.60 -18.64 -7.67
CA PRO A 28 21.39 -17.93 -8.06
C PRO A 28 20.10 -18.71 -7.76
N MET A 29 20.17 -20.01 -7.43
CA MET A 29 18.99 -20.81 -7.09
C MET A 29 18.56 -20.67 -5.62
N TYR A 30 19.45 -20.13 -4.76
CA TYR A 30 19.17 -19.88 -3.34
C TYR A 30 19.04 -18.39 -3.01
N GLN A 31 19.17 -17.50 -4.01
CA GLN A 31 18.85 -16.09 -3.83
C GLN A 31 17.37 -15.84 -4.14
N THR A 32 16.64 -15.50 -3.07
CA THR A 32 15.37 -14.76 -3.07
C THR A 32 14.18 -15.58 -3.62
N ASN A 33 13.37 -16.24 -2.78
CA ASN A 33 12.45 -15.60 -1.83
C ASN A 33 11.87 -14.27 -2.33
N SER A 34 11.33 -14.26 -3.53
CA SER A 34 10.18 -13.44 -3.82
C SER A 34 9.03 -14.40 -4.03
N THR A 35 8.24 -14.60 -2.97
CA THR A 35 6.83 -14.91 -3.10
C THR A 35 6.34 -14.16 -4.32
N SER A 36 5.98 -14.88 -5.38
CA SER A 36 5.08 -14.35 -6.39
C SER A 36 3.79 -14.08 -5.63
N ASP A 37 3.75 -12.92 -4.97
CA ASP A 37 2.52 -12.32 -4.56
C ASP A 37 1.88 -11.99 -5.89
N ASN A 38 1.05 -12.91 -6.37
CA ASN A 38 -0.05 -12.59 -7.25
C ASN A 38 -1.01 -11.72 -6.42
N GLY A 39 -0.50 -10.57 -5.97
CA GLY A 39 -1.20 -9.62 -5.14
C GLY A 39 -2.40 -9.21 -5.94
N SER A 40 -3.58 -9.47 -5.39
CA SER A 40 -4.81 -8.95 -5.97
C SER A 40 -4.59 -7.47 -6.26
N PRO A 41 -5.03 -6.97 -7.44
CA PRO A 41 -4.80 -5.58 -7.79
C PRO A 41 -5.29 -4.68 -6.67
N LEU A 42 -4.40 -3.82 -6.16
CA LEU A 42 -4.72 -2.89 -5.08
C LEU A 42 -6.03 -2.15 -5.40
N THR A 43 -6.95 -2.20 -4.44
CA THR A 43 -8.20 -1.45 -4.48
C THR A 43 -7.92 0.05 -4.53
N ASN A 44 -8.91 0.84 -4.97
CA ASN A 44 -8.74 2.30 -5.02
C ASN A 44 -8.58 2.88 -3.61
N GLU A 45 -9.24 2.28 -2.62
CA GLU A 45 -9.10 2.58 -1.20
C GLU A 45 -7.65 2.35 -0.74
N GLU A 46 -7.06 1.19 -1.03
CA GLU A 46 -5.68 0.89 -0.64
C GLU A 46 -4.64 1.79 -1.32
N LYS A 47 -4.83 2.12 -2.61
CA LYS A 47 -3.96 3.07 -3.32
C LYS A 47 -4.01 4.45 -2.67
N LEU A 48 -5.20 4.91 -2.30
CA LEU A 48 -5.36 6.19 -1.61
C LEU A 48 -4.77 6.14 -0.19
N GLU A 49 -4.96 5.04 0.54
CA GLU A 49 -4.30 4.82 1.84
C GLU A 49 -2.78 4.94 1.75
N GLN A 50 -2.17 4.27 0.76
CA GLN A 50 -0.72 4.32 0.53
C GLN A 50 -0.24 5.73 0.18
N THR A 51 -1.02 6.44 -0.64
CA THR A 51 -0.70 7.81 -1.07
C THR A 51 -0.77 8.78 0.12
N LEU A 52 -1.84 8.74 0.90
CA LEU A 52 -2.01 9.62 2.07
C LEU A 52 -0.96 9.31 3.14
N LYS A 53 -0.62 8.04 3.36
CA LYS A 53 0.42 7.63 4.32
C LYS A 53 1.80 8.21 4.00
N ALA A 54 2.08 8.52 2.73
CA ALA A 54 3.35 9.13 2.32
C ALA A 54 3.44 10.63 2.63
N MET A 55 2.33 11.29 2.99
CA MET A 55 2.32 12.70 3.36
C MET A 55 2.91 12.90 4.77
N GLU A 56 3.58 14.03 4.96
CA GLU A 56 4.20 14.38 6.24
C GLU A 56 3.14 14.49 7.35
N GLY A 57 3.45 13.94 8.53
CA GLY A 57 2.57 14.01 9.69
C GLY A 57 1.31 13.13 9.65
N VAL A 58 0.98 12.47 8.54
CA VAL A 58 -0.27 11.70 8.40
C VAL A 58 -0.27 10.36 9.15
N GLY A 59 0.86 9.67 9.21
CA GLY A 59 0.97 8.36 9.88
C GLY A 59 0.13 7.26 9.22
N LYS A 60 -0.36 6.29 9.99
CA LYS A 60 -1.26 5.24 9.48
C LYS A 60 -2.61 5.84 9.08
N VAL A 61 -3.14 5.33 7.97
CA VAL A 61 -4.41 5.78 7.39
C VAL A 61 -5.29 4.58 7.06
N LYS A 62 -6.59 4.75 7.26
CA LYS A 62 -7.64 3.88 6.72
C LYS A 62 -8.70 4.69 5.99
N VAL A 63 -9.12 4.18 4.84
CA VAL A 63 -10.06 4.87 3.97
C VAL A 63 -11.26 3.97 3.68
N TYR A 64 -12.46 4.56 3.74
CA TYR A 64 -13.70 3.90 3.38
C TYR A 64 -14.48 4.76 2.39
N PHE A 65 -14.83 4.18 1.24
CA PHE A 65 -15.65 4.83 0.22
C PHE A 65 -17.13 4.54 0.47
N TYR A 66 -17.93 5.60 0.55
CA TYR A 66 -19.37 5.50 0.60
C TYR A 66 -19.95 5.59 -0.81
N TYR A 67 -20.46 4.45 -1.29
CA TYR A 67 -21.16 4.32 -2.55
C TYR A 67 -22.67 4.42 -2.27
N GLY A 68 -23.22 5.63 -2.35
CA GLY A 68 -24.66 5.86 -2.22
C GLY A 68 -25.38 5.54 -3.52
N GLU A 69 -26.54 4.90 -3.44
CA GLU A 69 -27.53 5.06 -4.51
C GLU A 69 -28.17 6.44 -4.37
N MET A 70 -28.30 7.13 -5.49
CA MET A 70 -29.03 8.40 -5.63
C MET A 70 -30.53 8.13 -5.57
N THR A 71 -31.02 7.47 -4.53
CA THR A 71 -32.44 7.21 -4.34
C THR A 71 -32.94 8.04 -3.17
N ASP A 72 -33.87 8.95 -3.48
CA ASP A 72 -34.65 9.65 -2.48
C ASP A 72 -35.37 8.62 -1.60
N ASP A 73 -35.20 8.81 -0.30
CA ASP A 73 -35.99 8.27 0.79
C ASP A 73 -35.82 6.81 1.28
N GLN A 74 -36.03 6.69 2.59
CA GLN A 74 -36.41 5.48 3.35
C GLN A 74 -35.32 4.60 3.97
N ASN A 75 -34.29 5.15 4.63
CA ASN A 75 -33.60 4.36 5.67
C ASN A 75 -33.15 5.19 6.87
N ALA A 76 -33.89 5.04 7.97
CA ALA A 76 -33.82 5.79 9.22
C ALA A 76 -32.58 5.54 10.11
N ASN A 77 -31.48 5.01 9.54
CA ASN A 77 -30.30 4.57 10.32
C ASN A 77 -28.96 5.20 9.87
N LYS A 78 -28.96 6.43 9.35
CA LYS A 78 -27.74 7.02 8.79
C LYS A 78 -27.50 8.46 9.25
N LEU A 79 -26.86 8.63 10.41
CA LEU A 79 -26.23 9.90 10.80
C LEU A 79 -25.27 10.42 9.71
N PHE A 80 -24.71 9.50 8.91
CA PHE A 80 -23.78 9.82 7.83
C PHE A 80 -24.45 10.10 6.47
N SER A 81 -25.69 9.66 6.22
CA SER A 81 -26.32 9.87 4.90
C SER A 81 -26.60 11.34 4.60
N GLN A 82 -26.82 12.14 5.64
CA GLN A 82 -27.05 13.57 5.53
C GLN A 82 -25.88 14.29 4.87
N TYR A 83 -24.64 13.81 5.11
CA TYR A 83 -23.43 14.39 4.54
C TYR A 83 -23.22 14.01 3.06
N PHE A 84 -23.91 12.98 2.55
CA PHE A 84 -23.60 12.37 1.26
C PHE A 84 -24.75 12.42 0.25
N ARG A 85 -25.75 13.30 0.45
CA ARG A 85 -26.85 13.49 -0.53
C ARG A 85 -26.30 14.13 -1.81
N GLY A 86 -26.41 13.40 -2.92
CA GLY A 86 -26.02 13.85 -4.27
C GLY A 86 -27.24 13.99 -5.19
N THR A 87 -27.07 14.74 -6.28
CA THR A 87 -28.01 14.86 -7.39
C THR A 87 -27.47 14.08 -8.59
N GLU A 88 -28.36 13.28 -9.20
CA GLU A 88 -28.26 12.62 -10.52
C GLU A 88 -27.73 11.16 -10.64
N GLN A 89 -28.50 10.42 -11.45
CA GLN A 89 -28.51 8.98 -11.70
C GLN A 89 -27.23 8.41 -12.35
N GLY A 90 -26.90 7.17 -11.98
CA GLY A 90 -26.35 6.22 -12.96
C GLY A 90 -24.82 6.08 -13.03
N THR A 91 -24.18 5.72 -11.93
CA THR A 91 -22.91 4.94 -11.85
C THR A 91 -22.59 4.77 -10.35
N LYS A 92 -21.91 3.69 -9.94
CA LYS A 92 -21.46 3.51 -8.53
C LYS A 92 -20.31 4.49 -8.22
N ASN A 93 -20.61 5.78 -8.25
CA ASN A 93 -19.67 6.84 -7.96
C ASN A 93 -19.47 6.93 -6.44
N VAL A 94 -18.25 7.23 -6.02
CA VAL A 94 -17.98 7.53 -4.62
C VAL A 94 -18.76 8.81 -4.31
N THR A 95 -19.74 8.71 -3.42
CA THR A 95 -20.58 9.84 -3.00
C THR A 95 -20.10 10.45 -1.69
N GLY A 96 -19.24 9.75 -0.97
CA GLY A 96 -18.68 10.19 0.30
C GLY A 96 -17.46 9.39 0.69
N MET A 97 -16.68 9.92 1.63
CA MET A 97 -15.49 9.25 2.13
C MET A 97 -15.32 9.46 3.63
N LEU A 98 -14.89 8.40 4.31
CA LEU A 98 -14.34 8.45 5.66
C LEU A 98 -12.84 8.16 5.59
N VAL A 99 -12.05 9.05 6.18
CA VAL A 99 -10.60 8.88 6.36
C VAL A 99 -10.31 8.87 7.85
N VAL A 100 -9.64 7.83 8.31
CA VAL A 100 -9.15 7.68 9.69
C VAL A 100 -7.63 7.76 9.63
N SER A 101 -7.02 8.74 10.30
CA SER A 101 -5.57 8.96 10.24
C SER A 101 -4.99 9.26 11.62
N GLU A 102 -3.83 8.71 11.93
CA GLU A 102 -3.08 9.03 13.16
C GLU A 102 -2.80 10.54 13.27
N GLY A 103 -2.39 11.16 12.15
CA GLY A 103 -2.09 12.58 12.05
C GLY A 103 -3.29 13.52 12.07
N ALA A 104 -4.52 13.02 11.94
CA ALA A 104 -5.71 13.88 11.83
C ALA A 104 -6.09 14.62 13.11
N SER A 105 -5.37 14.38 14.21
CA SER A 105 -5.41 15.21 15.43
C SER A 105 -4.84 16.61 15.20
N ASP A 106 -3.85 16.73 14.31
CA ASP A 106 -3.32 18.03 13.87
C ASP A 106 -4.26 18.66 12.82
N ILE A 107 -4.64 19.92 13.05
CA ILE A 107 -5.55 20.66 12.17
C ILE A 107 -4.94 20.92 10.78
N PHE A 108 -3.62 21.13 10.68
CA PHE A 108 -2.93 21.36 9.41
C PHE A 108 -2.93 20.08 8.58
N VAL A 109 -2.52 18.97 9.18
CA VAL A 109 -2.53 17.64 8.54
C VAL A 109 -3.95 17.25 8.11
N LYS A 110 -4.95 17.44 9.00
CA LYS A 110 -6.35 17.16 8.67
C LYS A 110 -6.87 18.00 7.49
N ASN A 111 -6.50 19.28 7.42
CA ASN A 111 -6.92 20.15 6.32
C ASN A 111 -6.20 19.80 5.01
N GLU A 112 -4.94 19.40 5.07
CA GLU A 112 -4.18 18.96 3.92
C GLU A 112 -4.75 17.66 3.33
N ILE A 113 -4.98 16.64 4.16
CA ILE A 113 -5.66 15.40 3.75
C ILE A 113 -6.99 15.73 3.06
N ARG A 114 -7.79 16.63 3.65
CA ARG A 114 -9.09 17.03 3.08
C ARG A 114 -8.95 17.65 1.71
N ALA A 115 -8.00 18.56 1.53
CA ALA A 115 -7.77 19.24 0.26
C ALA A 115 -7.33 18.25 -0.83
N VAL A 116 -6.36 17.39 -0.52
CA VAL A 116 -5.85 16.37 -1.45
C VAL A 116 -6.96 15.41 -1.87
N VAL A 117 -7.69 14.84 -0.90
CA VAL A 117 -8.79 13.91 -1.18
C VAL A 117 -9.88 14.59 -2.01
N SER A 118 -10.24 15.83 -1.70
CA SER A 118 -11.24 16.59 -2.46
C SER A 118 -10.84 16.77 -3.92
N GLN A 119 -9.57 17.08 -4.19
CA GLN A 119 -9.05 17.27 -5.54
C GLN A 119 -8.93 15.97 -6.32
N VAL A 120 -8.33 14.94 -5.74
CA VAL A 120 -8.09 13.64 -6.40
C VAL A 120 -9.40 12.94 -6.71
N MET A 121 -10.34 12.96 -5.75
CA MET A 121 -11.61 12.24 -5.86
C MET A 121 -12.72 13.11 -6.46
N GLN A 122 -12.46 14.40 -6.72
CA GLN A 122 -13.46 15.37 -7.16
C GLN A 122 -14.69 15.40 -6.24
N LEU A 123 -14.46 15.21 -4.94
CA LEU A 123 -15.49 15.14 -3.91
C LEU A 123 -15.61 16.50 -3.20
N PRO A 124 -16.83 17.04 -3.03
CA PRO A 124 -17.03 18.24 -2.22
C PRO A 124 -16.58 18.01 -0.77
N ILE A 125 -15.99 19.06 -0.16
CA ILE A 125 -15.43 19.00 1.20
C ILE A 125 -16.41 18.45 2.24
N HIS A 126 -17.69 18.84 2.18
CA HIS A 126 -18.71 18.38 3.14
C HIS A 126 -19.00 16.87 3.05
N ARG A 127 -18.50 16.20 2.00
CA ARG A 127 -18.60 14.75 1.77
C ARG A 127 -17.33 13.98 2.17
N ILE A 128 -16.39 14.63 2.84
CA ILE A 128 -15.14 14.03 3.29
C ILE A 128 -15.06 14.20 4.81
N ILE A 129 -15.25 13.09 5.52
CA ILE A 129 -15.14 13.03 6.97
C ILE A 129 -13.75 12.53 7.31
N ILE A 130 -13.03 13.27 8.16
CA ILE A 130 -11.68 12.90 8.61
C ILE A 130 -11.69 12.86 10.12
N VAL A 131 -11.29 11.73 10.68
CA VAL A 131 -11.25 11.49 12.13
C VAL A 131 -9.85 11.04 12.55
N PRO A 132 -9.40 11.44 13.76
CA PRO A 132 -8.17 10.93 14.33
C PRO A 132 -8.30 9.44 14.63
N MET A 133 -7.22 8.69 14.41
CA MET A 133 -7.12 7.31 14.85
C MET A 133 -6.77 7.28 16.35
N GLU A 134 -7.49 6.50 17.15
CA GLU A 134 -7.11 6.29 18.54
C GLU A 134 -5.75 5.58 18.60
N ASN A 135 -4.81 6.17 19.31
CA ASN A 135 -3.51 5.54 19.53
C ASN A 135 -3.66 4.57 20.71
N LYS A 136 -3.47 3.27 20.46
CA LYS A 136 -3.65 2.21 21.48
C LYS A 136 -2.61 2.24 22.61
N GLU A 137 -1.70 3.21 22.60
CA GLU A 137 -0.61 3.35 23.57
C GLU A 137 -0.97 4.23 24.79
N GLU A 138 -2.13 4.91 24.79
CA GLU A 138 -2.60 5.68 25.95
C GLU A 138 -3.66 4.90 26.75
N LYS A 139 -3.25 3.85 27.46
CA LYS A 139 -4.04 3.24 28.55
C LYS A 139 -3.16 2.69 29.68
#